data_AF-G3IDM1-F1
#
_entry.id   AF-G3IDM1-F1
#
_cell.length_a   1.000
_cell.length_b   1.000
_cell.length_c   1.000
_cell.angle_alpha   90.00
_cell.angle_beta   90.00
_cell.angle_gamma   90.00
#
_symmetry.space_group_name_H-M   'P 1'
#
loop_
_entity.id
_entity.type
_entity.pdbx_description
1 polymer ?
#
loop_
_entity_poly.entity_id
_entity_poly.type
_entity_poly.pdbx_seq_one_letter_code
_entity_poly.pdbx_strand_id
1 'polypeptide(L)'
;MYVGTLGSQALCSLLFLCLTVEHISKGNNCLDAAKACNLDDTCKKYRSAYITPCTTSMSNEVCNRRKCHKALRQFFDKVPAKHSYGMLFCSCRDIACTERRRQTIVPVCSYEERDKPNCLNLQDSCKTNYICR
;
A
#
# COMPACT_ATOMS: atom_id res chain seq x y z
N MET A 1 -18.63 39.58 24.62
CA MET A 1 -17.73 40.49 23.87
C MET A 1 -16.32 39.97 24.01
N TYR A 2 -15.61 39.91 22.88
CA TYR A 2 -14.28 39.36 22.56
C TYR A 2 -13.22 39.48 23.68
N VAL A 3 -12.24 38.57 23.83
CA VAL A 3 -11.00 38.36 23.03
C VAL A 3 -10.28 37.15 23.70
N GLY A 4 -9.51 36.23 23.12
CA GLY A 4 -8.90 36.04 21.82
C GLY A 4 -8.13 34.71 21.85
N THR A 5 -8.10 34.02 20.71
CA THR A 5 -7.15 32.96 20.38
C THR A 5 -5.72 33.52 20.31
N LEU A 6 -4.73 32.61 20.37
CA LEU A 6 -3.26 32.76 20.17
C LEU A 6 -2.46 32.53 21.47
N GLY A 7 -1.68 31.46 21.51
CA GLY A 7 -0.62 31.36 22.52
C GLY A 7 0.03 30.01 22.79
N SER A 8 -0.42 28.89 22.24
CA SER A 8 0.22 27.58 22.52
C SER A 8 1.35 27.20 21.54
N GLN A 9 2.00 28.20 20.92
CA GLN A 9 3.23 28.00 20.13
C GLN A 9 4.48 28.57 20.82
N ALA A 10 4.36 29.15 22.02
CA ALA A 10 5.42 29.95 22.63
C ALA A 10 6.13 29.27 23.82
N LEU A 11 6.32 27.94 23.80
CA LEU A 11 7.22 27.25 24.74
C LEU A 11 8.13 26.24 24.04
N CYS A 12 8.50 26.52 22.79
CA CYS A 12 9.54 25.79 22.06
C CYS A 12 10.89 26.49 22.21
N SER A 13 11.33 26.73 23.45
CA SER A 13 12.63 27.32 23.74
C SER A 13 13.25 26.66 24.96
N LEU A 14 14.40 26.03 24.72
CA LEU A 14 15.44 25.56 25.64
C LEU A 14 15.43 24.05 26.00
N LEU A 15 16.51 23.42 25.51
CA LEU A 15 17.11 22.15 25.93
C LEU A 15 16.42 20.86 25.47
N PHE A 16 16.85 20.36 24.31
CA PHE A 16 17.25 18.95 24.08
C PHE A 16 16.29 17.81 24.48
N LEU A 17 15.02 18.07 24.76
CA LEU A 17 14.02 17.07 25.19
C LEU A 17 12.94 16.76 24.16
N CYS A 18 12.97 17.39 22.98
CA CYS A 18 12.09 16.98 21.87
C CYS A 18 12.56 15.69 21.18
N LEU A 19 13.81 15.26 21.42
CA LEU A 19 14.43 14.10 20.76
C LEU A 19 14.15 12.75 21.42
N THR A 20 13.49 12.71 22.59
CA THR A 20 13.08 11.43 23.22
C THR A 20 11.58 11.33 23.43
N VAL A 21 10.78 12.05 22.64
CA VAL A 21 9.57 11.40 22.15
C VAL A 21 10.08 10.37 21.13
N GLU A 22 10.64 9.26 21.64
CA GLU A 22 10.32 8.00 21.03
C GLU A 22 8.79 7.96 21.06
N HIS A 23 8.20 8.48 20.00
CA HIS A 23 6.97 7.94 19.51
C HIS A 23 7.34 6.50 19.24
N ILE A 24 7.26 5.65 20.27
CA ILE A 24 6.95 4.25 20.11
C ILE A 24 5.60 4.32 19.40
N SER A 25 5.67 4.52 18.08
CA SER A 25 4.58 4.31 17.18
C SER A 25 4.12 2.94 17.60
N LYS A 26 2.91 2.85 18.17
CA LYS A 26 2.24 1.56 18.31
C LYS A 26 2.34 0.94 16.93
N GLY A 27 3.31 0.03 16.75
CA GLY A 27 3.80 -0.35 15.44
C GLY A 27 2.62 -0.88 14.66
N ASN A 28 2.39 -0.35 13.45
CA ASN A 28 1.35 -0.93 12.62
C ASN A 28 1.94 -2.16 11.93
N ASN A 29 1.28 -3.31 12.09
CA ASN A 29 1.79 -4.60 11.59
C ASN A 29 2.06 -4.57 10.07
N CYS A 30 1.34 -3.73 9.31
CA CYS A 30 1.57 -3.55 7.89
C CYS A 30 2.88 -2.79 7.57
N LEU A 31 3.28 -1.83 8.41
CA LEU A 31 4.57 -1.16 8.30
C LEU A 31 5.70 -2.11 8.66
N ASP A 32 5.52 -2.92 9.70
CA ASP A 32 6.52 -3.92 10.08
C ASP A 32 6.69 -4.99 9.00
N ALA A 33 5.59 -5.44 8.38
CA ALA A 33 5.63 -6.31 7.21
C ALA A 33 6.34 -5.65 6.02
N ALA A 34 6.07 -4.36 5.76
CA ALA A 34 6.73 -3.62 4.70
C ALA A 34 8.24 -3.44 4.97
N LYS A 35 8.64 -3.24 6.23
CA LYS A 35 10.04 -3.20 6.65
C LYS A 35 10.70 -4.57 6.45
N ALA A 36 10.05 -5.65 6.89
CA ALA A 36 10.56 -7.01 6.70
C ALA A 36 10.74 -7.37 5.22
N CYS A 37 9.83 -6.96 4.34
CA CYS A 37 9.99 -7.10 2.90
C CYS A 37 11.17 -6.28 2.35
N ASN A 38 11.36 -5.05 2.84
CA ASN A 38 12.45 -4.19 2.38
C ASN A 38 13.85 -4.67 2.81
N LEU A 39 13.94 -5.49 3.85
CA LEU A 39 15.17 -6.13 4.32
C LEU A 39 15.48 -7.43 3.58
N ASP A 40 14.52 -8.01 2.84
CA ASP A 40 14.71 -9.20 2.01
C ASP A 40 14.91 -8.79 0.54
N ASP A 41 16.05 -9.15 -0.05
CA ASP A 41 16.40 -8.71 -1.41
C ASP A 41 15.42 -9.21 -2.47
N THR A 42 14.88 -10.42 -2.29
CA THR A 42 13.88 -10.98 -3.21
C THR A 42 12.59 -10.17 -3.13
N CYS A 43 12.05 -9.96 -1.95
CA CYS A 43 10.82 -9.19 -1.73
C CYS A 43 10.98 -7.75 -2.18
N LYS A 44 12.08 -7.07 -1.80
CA LYS A 44 12.40 -5.71 -2.24
C LYS A 44 12.45 -5.61 -3.77
N LYS A 45 13.14 -6.52 -4.44
CA LYS A 45 13.25 -6.56 -5.92
C LYS A 45 11.88 -6.71 -6.58
N TYR A 46 11.10 -7.72 -6.20
CA TYR A 46 9.78 -7.95 -6.81
C TYR A 46 8.77 -6.87 -6.42
N ARG A 47 8.89 -6.27 -5.22
CA ARG A 47 8.08 -5.15 -4.78
C ARG A 47 8.29 -3.94 -5.68
N SER A 48 9.53 -3.50 -5.88
CA SER A 48 9.84 -2.42 -6.81
C SER A 48 9.38 -2.74 -8.23
N ALA A 49 9.54 -4.00 -8.68
CA ALA A 49 9.16 -4.42 -10.02
C ALA A 49 7.65 -4.29 -10.32
N TYR A 50 6.76 -4.51 -9.34
CA TYR A 50 5.33 -4.26 -9.54
C TYR A 50 4.94 -2.80 -9.33
N ILE A 51 5.59 -2.08 -8.41
CA ILE A 51 5.28 -0.67 -8.15
C ILE A 51 5.51 0.17 -9.41
N THR A 52 6.62 -0.03 -10.13
CA THR A 52 6.96 0.75 -11.34
C THR A 52 5.81 0.81 -12.36
N PRO A 53 5.31 -0.29 -12.94
CA PRO A 53 4.21 -0.23 -13.91
C PRO A 53 2.84 0.13 -13.30
N CYS A 54 2.68 0.00 -11.97
CA CYS A 54 1.40 0.31 -11.32
C CYS A 54 1.27 1.79 -10.93
N THR A 55 2.37 2.54 -10.79
CA THR A 55 2.33 3.97 -10.43
C THR A 55 2.73 4.91 -11.56
N THR A 56 3.40 4.43 -12.61
CA THR A 56 3.77 5.25 -13.77
C THR A 56 2.54 5.51 -14.65
N SER A 57 2.13 6.77 -14.71
CA SER A 57 1.09 7.25 -15.64
C SER A 57 1.56 7.17 -17.08
N MET A 58 0.69 6.72 -17.99
CA MET A 58 0.89 6.81 -19.43
C MET A 58 -0.09 7.84 -20.01
N SER A 59 0.23 8.46 -21.15
CA SER A 59 -0.61 9.50 -21.76
C SER A 59 -2.11 9.12 -21.80
N ASN A 60 -2.95 9.89 -21.09
CA ASN A 60 -4.40 9.70 -20.89
C ASN A 60 -4.87 8.46 -20.07
N GLU A 61 -3.96 7.58 -19.64
CA GLU A 61 -4.26 6.41 -18.80
C GLU A 61 -3.56 6.48 -17.44
N VAL A 62 -4.27 6.13 -16.37
CA VAL A 62 -3.75 6.15 -14.99
C VAL A 62 -2.47 5.29 -14.85
N CYS A 63 -2.42 4.14 -15.54
CA CYS A 63 -1.27 3.24 -15.57
C CYS A 63 -1.44 2.18 -16.68
N ASN A 64 -0.37 1.44 -16.99
CA ASN A 64 -0.49 0.24 -17.83
C ASN A 64 -0.98 -0.96 -16.99
N ARG A 65 -2.31 -1.12 -16.88
CA ARG A 65 -2.95 -2.16 -16.04
C ARG A 65 -2.48 -3.58 -16.37
N ARG A 66 -2.27 -3.89 -17.65
CA ARG A 66 -1.78 -5.22 -18.08
C ARG A 66 -0.38 -5.52 -17.55
N LYS A 67 0.56 -4.56 -17.62
CA LYS A 67 1.91 -4.70 -17.05
C LYS A 67 1.86 -4.77 -15.52
N CYS A 68 1.04 -3.93 -14.88
CA CYS A 68 0.83 -3.93 -13.44
C CYS A 68 0.35 -5.31 -12.93
N HIS A 69 -0.72 -5.86 -13.52
CA HIS A 69 -1.23 -7.19 -13.16
C HIS A 69 -0.22 -8.31 -13.39
N LYS A 70 0.56 -8.25 -14.48
CA LYS A 70 1.62 -9.24 -14.73
C LYS A 70 2.68 -9.21 -13.62
N ALA A 71 3.12 -8.01 -13.23
CA ALA A 71 4.12 -7.86 -12.18
C ALA A 71 3.58 -8.22 -10.79
N LEU A 72 2.32 -7.90 -10.49
CA LEU A 72 1.65 -8.35 -9.26
C LEU A 72 1.58 -9.87 -9.15
N ARG A 73 1.22 -10.57 -10.24
CA ARG A 73 1.26 -12.05 -10.26
C ARG A 73 2.66 -12.59 -9.98
N GLN A 74 3.69 -11.99 -10.57
CA GLN A 74 5.08 -12.37 -10.31
C GLN A 74 5.49 -12.11 -8.86
N PHE A 75 5.02 -11.04 -8.23
CA PHE A 75 5.29 -10.77 -6.82
C PHE A 75 4.76 -11.89 -5.94
N PHE A 76 3.48 -12.27 -6.07
CA PHE A 76 2.90 -13.34 -5.24
C PHE A 76 3.40 -14.75 -5.58
N ASP A 77 3.88 -14.99 -6.80
CA ASP A 77 4.48 -16.27 -7.21
C ASP A 77 5.94 -16.43 -6.72
N LYS A 78 6.71 -15.34 -6.70
CA LYS A 78 8.17 -15.39 -6.43
C LYS A 78 8.55 -14.99 -5.02
N VAL A 79 7.73 -14.20 -4.33
CA VAL A 79 8.03 -13.76 -2.96
C VAL A 79 7.47 -14.77 -1.95
N PRO A 80 8.29 -15.27 -1.00
CA PRO A 80 7.82 -16.19 0.03
C PRO A 80 6.60 -15.67 0.79
N ALA A 81 5.66 -16.56 1.12
CA ALA A 81 4.40 -16.23 1.80
C ALA A 81 4.62 -15.40 3.08
N LYS A 82 5.70 -15.67 3.83
CA LYS A 82 6.07 -14.91 5.03
C LYS A 82 6.10 -13.39 4.79
N HIS A 83 6.58 -12.95 3.63
CA HIS A 83 6.67 -11.53 3.30
C HIS A 83 5.42 -11.03 2.55
N SER A 84 4.98 -11.77 1.52
CA SER A 84 3.85 -11.35 0.68
C SER A 84 2.52 -11.32 1.46
N TYR A 85 2.24 -12.35 2.26
CA TYR A 85 1.02 -12.40 3.09
C TYR A 85 1.12 -11.47 4.29
N GLY A 86 2.32 -11.23 4.81
CA GLY A 86 2.55 -10.21 5.84
C GLY A 86 2.08 -8.82 5.39
N MET A 87 2.34 -8.45 4.13
CA MET A 87 1.89 -7.18 3.56
C MET A 87 0.38 -7.16 3.26
N LEU A 88 -0.17 -8.26 2.74
CA LEU A 88 -1.56 -8.32 2.29
C LEU A 88 -2.57 -8.52 3.42
N PHE A 89 -2.21 -9.31 4.43
CA PHE A 89 -3.13 -9.78 5.49
C PHE A 89 -2.72 -9.31 6.90
N CYS A 90 -1.85 -8.29 7.01
CA CYS A 90 -1.54 -7.67 8.30
C CYS A 90 -2.82 -7.21 9.04
N SER A 91 -2.86 -7.41 10.36
CA SER A 91 -3.95 -6.93 11.21
C SER A 91 -3.79 -5.45 11.52
N CYS A 92 -4.91 -4.73 11.59
CA CYS A 92 -4.92 -3.28 11.78
C CYS A 92 -5.82 -2.86 12.94
N ARG A 93 -5.44 -1.77 13.61
CA ARG A 93 -6.18 -1.16 14.72
C ARG A 93 -6.57 0.30 14.47
N ASP A 94 -6.00 0.92 13.44
CA ASP A 94 -6.25 2.30 13.04
C ASP A 94 -6.46 2.43 11.52
N ILE A 95 -6.96 3.59 11.10
CA ILE A 95 -7.27 3.89 9.71
C ILE A 95 -6.00 3.94 8.85
N ALA A 96 -4.89 4.44 9.41
CA ALA A 96 -3.63 4.54 8.69
C ALA A 96 -3.09 3.16 8.27
N CYS A 97 -3.21 2.16 9.14
CA CYS A 97 -2.88 0.78 8.85
C CYS A 97 -3.82 0.18 7.80
N THR A 98 -5.14 0.39 7.93
CA THR A 98 -6.10 -0.16 6.96
C THR A 98 -5.88 0.42 5.56
N GLU A 99 -5.57 1.72 5.46
CA GLU A 99 -5.23 2.33 4.17
C GLU A 99 -3.90 1.79 3.65
N ARG A 100 -2.86 1.66 4.48
CA ARG A 100 -1.59 1.03 4.05
C ARG A 100 -1.82 -0.37 3.48
N ARG A 101 -2.65 -1.18 4.15
CA ARG A 101 -3.02 -2.52 3.67
C ARG A 101 -3.74 -2.46 2.32
N ARG A 102 -4.72 -1.56 2.18
CA ARG A 102 -5.47 -1.33 0.93
C ARG A 102 -4.55 -0.94 -0.24
N GLN A 103 -3.53 -0.11 0.03
CA GLN A 103 -2.58 0.36 -0.99
C GLN A 103 -1.59 -0.71 -1.47
N THR A 104 -1.53 -1.90 -0.84
CA THR A 104 -0.54 -2.95 -1.18
C THR A 104 -0.52 -3.31 -2.67
N ILE A 105 -1.69 -3.37 -3.30
CA ILE A 105 -1.85 -3.72 -4.71
C ILE A 105 -2.01 -2.51 -5.64
N VAL A 106 -1.91 -1.27 -5.13
CA VAL A 106 -2.13 -0.02 -5.89
C VAL A 106 -3.52 0.00 -6.54
N PRO A 107 -4.61 0.09 -5.74
CA PRO A 107 -5.97 -0.14 -6.20
C PRO A 107 -6.42 0.82 -7.30
N VAL A 108 -5.95 2.08 -7.28
CA VAL A 108 -6.25 3.09 -8.31
C VAL A 108 -5.84 2.63 -9.72
N CYS A 109 -4.81 1.78 -9.82
CA CYS A 109 -4.34 1.22 -11.08
C CYS A 109 -4.86 -0.21 -11.33
N SER A 110 -4.82 -1.06 -10.29
CA SER A 110 -4.98 -2.52 -10.44
C SER A 110 -6.37 -3.04 -10.15
N TYR A 111 -7.21 -2.27 -9.45
CA TYR A 111 -8.52 -2.72 -9.00
C TYR A 111 -9.63 -1.81 -9.53
N GLU A 112 -9.54 -0.51 -9.25
CA GLU A 112 -10.55 0.48 -9.62
C GLU A 112 -10.66 0.58 -11.16
N GLU A 113 -11.90 0.62 -11.64
CA GLU A 113 -12.28 0.81 -13.06
C GLU A 113 -13.43 1.82 -13.10
N ARG A 114 -13.59 2.51 -14.24
CA ARG A 114 -14.65 3.53 -14.41
C ARG A 114 -16.03 2.92 -14.26
N ASP A 115 -16.24 1.78 -14.90
CA ASP A 115 -17.47 1.01 -14.84
C ASP A 115 -17.25 -0.25 -14.01
N LYS A 116 -18.21 -0.56 -13.13
CA LYS A 116 -18.19 -1.78 -12.31
C LYS A 116 -19.17 -2.80 -12.90
N PRO A 117 -18.71 -3.77 -13.70
CA PRO A 117 -19.58 -4.83 -14.20
C PRO A 117 -20.15 -5.69 -13.06
N ASN A 118 -21.26 -6.38 -13.33
CA ASN A 118 -21.81 -7.37 -12.41
C ASN A 118 -20.79 -8.51 -12.16
N CYS A 119 -20.77 -9.06 -10.95
CA CYS A 119 -19.92 -10.17 -10.55
C CYS A 119 -20.04 -11.41 -11.47
N LEU A 120 -21.22 -11.70 -12.03
CA LEU A 120 -21.41 -12.80 -12.98
C LEU A 120 -20.69 -12.53 -14.32
N ASN A 121 -20.76 -11.31 -14.84
CA ASN A 121 -20.02 -10.93 -16.06
C ASN A 121 -18.50 -10.98 -15.84
N LEU A 122 -18.04 -10.58 -14.64
CA LEU A 122 -16.64 -10.73 -14.25
C LEU A 122 -16.23 -12.20 -14.14
N GLN A 123 -17.09 -13.05 -13.58
CA GLN A 123 -16.87 -14.48 -13.51
C GLN A 123 -16.75 -15.10 -14.90
N ASP A 124 -17.64 -14.76 -15.83
CA ASP A 124 -17.60 -15.29 -17.20
C ASP A 124 -16.36 -14.81 -17.95
N SER A 125 -15.96 -13.54 -17.79
CA SER A 125 -14.69 -13.03 -18.29
C SER A 125 -13.50 -13.82 -17.72
N CYS A 126 -13.50 -14.12 -16.42
CA CYS A 126 -12.47 -14.90 -15.74
C CYS A 126 -12.38 -16.34 -16.28
N LYS A 127 -13.52 -17.01 -16.53
CA LYS A 127 -13.55 -18.38 -17.10
C LYS A 127 -12.86 -18.49 -18.47
N THR A 128 -12.88 -17.41 -19.26
CA THR A 128 -12.19 -17.38 -20.57
C THR A 128 -10.67 -17.20 -20.46
N ASN A 129 -10.16 -16.79 -19.29
CA ASN A 129 -8.73 -16.56 -19.07
C ASN A 129 -8.11 -17.74 -18.29
N TYR A 130 -7.12 -18.41 -18.89
CA TYR A 130 -6.48 -19.60 -18.29
C TYR A 130 -5.86 -19.35 -16.91
N ILE A 131 -5.37 -18.14 -16.64
CA ILE A 131 -4.73 -17.79 -15.35
C ILE A 131 -5.78 -17.56 -14.26
N CYS A 132 -6.97 -17.11 -14.65
CA CYS A 132 -8.03 -16.73 -13.71
C CYS A 132 -8.99 -17.89 -13.40
N ARG A 133 -9.27 -18.74 -14.40
CA ARG A 133 -10.24 -19.83 -14.35
C ARG A 133 -10.01 -20.82 -13.20
#